data_AF-A0A6J4NCM1-F1
#
_entry.id   AF-A0A6J4NCM1-F1
#
_cell.length_a   1.000
_cell.length_b   1.000
_cell.length_c   1.000
_cell.angle_alpha   90.00
_cell.angle_beta   90.00
_cell.angle_gamma   90.00
#
_symmetry.space_group_name_H-M   'P 1'
#
loop_
_entity.id
_entity.type
_entity.pdbx_description
1 polymer ?
#
loop_
_entity_poly.entity_id
_entity_poly.type
_entity_poly.pdbx_seq_one_letter_code
_entity_poly.pdbx_strand_id
1 'polypeptide(L)'
;MTRITTTPLAVSADYRDALVAARRAKNWMFLLLLLFLLAQITIFFLARYDIIQIGAGGEATVKAPTDINIKADADAETDDADAPTTVPGPTTGEAAPPTTTDDAAATPPATAPSLMAVAQAGGGGGGTNIDIDASADVETQPFTTTVLAWVVNSIVYLGTIFSILMAVVILLIVLIMLVGRFEGTAPSTSAFVWMALLALLLFPWQLCYGPETAPAAAAAGTTTSATAAGGSSASAYDAGMADFRVPGVLYTWGELRRDVKFPTDQLQNAVLKWSRFVGFPVVALLVLFIVQSRSGRAVKVALGEADVHVDVATDV
;
A
#
# COMPACT_ATOMS: atom_id res chain seq x y z
N MET A 1 36.59 -52.25 -37.74
CA MET A 1 35.84 -52.14 -36.47
C MET A 1 35.49 -50.67 -36.28
N THR A 2 34.32 -50.26 -36.76
CA THR A 2 33.93 -48.85 -36.88
C THR A 2 33.11 -48.49 -35.65
N ARG A 3 33.72 -47.77 -34.70
CA ARG A 3 33.04 -47.33 -33.47
C ARG A 3 32.16 -46.14 -33.82
N ILE A 4 30.90 -46.43 -34.15
CA ILE A 4 29.87 -45.41 -34.33
C ILE A 4 29.69 -44.72 -32.98
N THR A 5 30.15 -43.47 -32.88
CA THR A 5 30.05 -42.65 -31.68
C THR A 5 28.76 -41.86 -31.77
N THR A 6 27.63 -42.51 -31.48
CA THR A 6 26.26 -41.95 -31.58
C THR A 6 25.80 -41.14 -30.36
N THR A 7 26.70 -40.82 -29.43
CA THR A 7 26.31 -40.33 -28.10
C THR A 7 26.01 -38.82 -27.93
N PRO A 8 26.36 -37.85 -28.81
CA PRO A 8 26.11 -36.43 -28.51
C PRO A 8 24.73 -35.92 -28.92
N LEU A 9 24.00 -36.60 -29.82
CA LEU A 9 22.73 -36.09 -30.37
C LEU A 9 21.55 -36.21 -29.40
N ALA A 10 21.42 -37.35 -28.70
CA ALA A 10 20.31 -37.57 -27.77
C ALA A 10 20.34 -36.57 -26.59
N VAL A 11 21.53 -36.24 -26.10
CA VAL A 11 21.73 -35.33 -24.96
C VAL A 11 21.25 -33.91 -25.27
N SER A 12 21.44 -33.42 -26.51
CA SER A 12 21.04 -32.06 -26.90
C SER A 12 19.52 -31.84 -26.92
N ALA A 13 18.74 -32.89 -27.20
CA ALA A 13 17.28 -32.82 -27.25
C ALA A 13 16.68 -32.63 -25.85
N ASP A 14 17.18 -33.37 -24.86
CA ASP A 14 16.71 -33.29 -23.47
C ASP A 14 17.02 -31.92 -22.84
N TYR A 15 18.20 -31.35 -23.13
CA TYR A 15 18.54 -30.00 -22.69
C TYR A 15 17.61 -28.93 -23.27
N ARG A 16 17.23 -29.07 -24.54
CA ARG A 16 16.32 -28.12 -25.19
C ARG A 16 14.94 -28.13 -24.52
N ASP A 17 14.39 -29.30 -24.23
CA ASP A 17 13.08 -29.40 -23.58
C ASP A 17 13.12 -28.86 -22.14
N ALA A 18 14.18 -29.19 -21.38
CA ALA A 18 14.41 -28.64 -20.05
C ALA A 18 14.47 -27.10 -20.04
N LEU A 19 15.14 -26.48 -21.04
CA LEU A 19 15.20 -25.02 -21.17
C LEU A 19 13.84 -24.39 -21.52
N VAL A 20 13.01 -25.07 -22.32
CA VAL A 20 11.65 -24.61 -22.66
C VAL A 20 10.74 -24.69 -21.43
N ALA A 21 10.80 -25.79 -20.68
CA ALA A 21 10.06 -25.96 -19.44
C ALA A 21 10.45 -24.89 -18.40
N ALA A 22 11.76 -24.67 -18.21
CA ALA A 22 12.28 -23.63 -17.32
C ALA A 22 11.82 -22.22 -17.73
N ARG A 23 11.76 -21.93 -19.04
CA ARG A 23 11.25 -20.64 -19.55
C ARG A 23 9.78 -20.44 -19.21
N ARG A 24 8.95 -21.46 -19.38
CA ARG A 24 7.53 -21.40 -19.04
C ARG A 24 7.34 -21.19 -17.54
N ALA A 25 8.05 -21.95 -16.72
CA ALA A 25 8.01 -21.80 -15.26
C ALA A 25 8.43 -20.38 -14.83
N LYS A 26 9.51 -19.84 -15.39
CA LYS A 26 9.97 -18.47 -15.12
C LYS A 26 8.92 -17.42 -15.46
N ASN A 27 8.26 -17.55 -16.61
CA ASN A 27 7.22 -16.59 -17.03
C ASN A 27 5.99 -16.66 -16.10
N TRP A 28 5.60 -17.87 -15.68
CA TRP A 28 4.55 -18.06 -14.68
C TRP A 28 4.89 -17.43 -13.33
N MET A 29 6.10 -17.68 -12.82
CA MET A 29 6.57 -17.09 -11.56
C MET A 29 6.58 -15.56 -11.62
N PHE A 30 6.98 -14.99 -12.75
CA PHE A 30 6.93 -13.54 -12.96
C PHE A 30 5.50 -13.00 -12.96
N LEU A 31 4.57 -13.66 -13.64
CA LEU A 31 3.16 -13.24 -13.66
C LEU A 31 2.56 -13.26 -12.26
N LEU A 32 2.86 -14.30 -11.47
CA LEU A 32 2.42 -14.39 -10.08
C LEU A 32 3.01 -13.25 -9.23
N LEU A 33 4.31 -13.00 -9.36
CA LEU A 33 4.98 -11.95 -8.60
C LEU A 33 4.46 -10.55 -9.00
N LEU A 34 4.25 -10.30 -10.29
CA LEU A 34 3.60 -9.10 -10.80
C LEU A 34 2.20 -8.92 -10.20
N LEU A 35 1.38 -9.99 -10.20
CA LEU A 35 0.04 -9.97 -9.63
C LEU A 35 0.06 -9.62 -8.14
N PHE A 36 1.00 -10.16 -7.37
CA PHE A 36 1.13 -9.85 -5.94
C PHE A 36 1.51 -8.39 -5.69
N LEU A 37 2.46 -7.82 -6.44
CA LEU A 37 2.79 -6.40 -6.30
C LEU A 37 1.62 -5.50 -6.68
N LEU A 38 0.90 -5.82 -7.76
CA LEU A 38 -0.29 -5.06 -8.16
C LEU A 38 -1.41 -5.18 -7.12
N ALA A 39 -1.62 -6.37 -6.55
CA ALA A 39 -2.59 -6.59 -5.49
C ALA A 39 -2.27 -5.76 -4.26
N GLN A 40 -1.00 -5.66 -3.84
CA GLN A 40 -0.60 -4.76 -2.75
C GLN A 40 -0.92 -3.31 -3.08
N ILE A 41 -0.40 -2.77 -4.20
CA ILE A 41 -0.67 -1.38 -4.59
C ILE A 41 -2.19 -1.09 -4.61
N THR A 42 -2.99 -2.04 -5.12
CA THR A 42 -4.46 -1.94 -5.15
C THR A 42 -5.06 -1.90 -3.74
N ILE A 43 -4.66 -2.82 -2.84
CA ILE A 43 -5.11 -2.84 -1.44
C ILE A 43 -4.75 -1.54 -0.73
N PHE A 44 -3.55 -1.00 -0.96
CA PHE A 44 -3.15 0.28 -0.41
C PHE A 44 -4.08 1.41 -0.86
N PHE A 45 -4.40 1.50 -2.15
CA PHE A 45 -5.33 2.52 -2.65
C PHE A 45 -6.76 2.34 -2.11
N LEU A 46 -7.25 1.10 -2.03
CA LEU A 46 -8.54 0.78 -1.41
C LEU A 46 -8.62 1.28 0.04
N ALA A 47 -7.55 1.08 0.81
CA ALA A 47 -7.47 1.53 2.19
C ALA A 47 -7.28 3.05 2.28
N ARG A 48 -6.48 3.66 1.40
CA ARG A 48 -6.15 5.10 1.42
C ARG A 48 -7.33 5.99 1.04
N TYR A 49 -8.18 5.54 0.12
CA TYR A 49 -9.37 6.25 -0.32
C TYR A 49 -10.63 5.91 0.49
N ASP A 50 -10.47 5.26 1.64
CA ASP A 50 -11.58 4.86 2.53
C ASP A 50 -12.70 4.07 1.81
N ILE A 51 -12.37 3.38 0.71
CA ILE A 51 -13.28 2.45 0.04
C ILE A 51 -13.53 1.25 0.97
N ILE A 52 -12.49 0.85 1.70
CA ILE A 52 -12.56 -0.05 2.85
C ILE A 52 -12.33 0.81 4.09
N GLN A 53 -13.37 1.06 4.89
CA GLN A 53 -13.23 1.85 6.10
C GLN A 53 -12.57 0.99 7.18
N ILE A 54 -11.29 1.24 7.46
CA ILE A 54 -10.61 0.62 8.60
C ILE A 54 -10.86 1.52 9.81
N GLY A 55 -11.82 1.14 10.65
CA GLY A 55 -12.14 1.83 11.88
C GLY A 55 -10.94 1.87 12.83
N ALA A 56 -10.90 2.89 13.71
CA ALA A 56 -9.84 3.03 14.71
C ALA A 56 -9.76 1.80 15.64
N GLY A 57 -10.91 1.18 15.96
CA GLY A 57 -11.03 -0.09 16.69
C GLY A 57 -10.53 -1.31 15.91
N GLY A 58 -10.36 -1.17 14.59
CA GLY A 58 -9.86 -2.23 13.71
C GLY A 58 -10.95 -2.92 12.94
N GLU A 59 -12.21 -2.56 13.16
CA GLU A 59 -13.40 -2.99 12.43
C GLU A 59 -13.39 -2.44 11.01
N ALA A 60 -13.57 -3.30 10.02
CA ALA A 60 -13.49 -2.96 8.61
C ALA A 60 -14.91 -2.93 8.08
N THR A 61 -15.45 -1.74 7.87
CA THR A 61 -16.81 -1.60 7.35
C THR A 61 -16.70 -1.33 5.86
N VAL A 62 -17.38 -2.13 5.05
CA VAL A 62 -17.60 -1.79 3.64
C VAL A 62 -18.80 -0.90 3.65
N LYS A 63 -18.64 0.37 3.28
CA LYS A 63 -19.77 1.25 3.06
C LYS A 63 -20.52 0.66 1.88
N ALA A 64 -21.54 -0.15 2.14
CA ALA A 64 -22.46 -0.60 1.10
C ALA A 64 -22.91 0.67 0.36
N PRO A 65 -22.85 0.70 -0.98
CA PRO A 65 -23.34 1.84 -1.76
C PRO A 65 -24.73 2.12 -1.24
N THR A 66 -24.85 3.20 -0.47
CA THR A 66 -26.08 3.53 0.22
C THR A 66 -27.11 3.62 -0.87
N ASP A 67 -28.18 2.85 -0.69
CA ASP A 67 -29.26 2.69 -1.64
C ASP A 67 -29.44 3.97 -2.43
N ILE A 68 -29.41 3.83 -3.76
CA ILE A 68 -29.98 4.84 -4.64
C ILE A 68 -31.35 5.06 -4.03
N ASN A 69 -31.51 6.17 -3.32
CA ASN A 69 -32.80 6.65 -2.89
C ASN A 69 -33.46 7.00 -4.22
N ILE A 70 -34.03 5.98 -4.86
CA ILE A 70 -35.10 6.11 -5.83
C ILE A 70 -36.18 6.71 -4.97
N LYS A 71 -36.07 8.03 -4.81
CA LYS A 71 -37.15 8.88 -4.44
C LYS A 71 -38.21 8.47 -5.44
N ALA A 72 -39.14 7.65 -4.98
CA ALA A 72 -40.37 7.45 -5.68
C ALA A 72 -40.99 8.84 -5.61
N ASP A 73 -40.62 9.68 -6.57
CA ASP A 73 -41.42 10.82 -7.00
C ASP A 73 -42.69 10.19 -7.57
N ALA A 74 -43.50 9.63 -6.68
CA ALA A 74 -44.93 9.49 -6.87
C ALA A 74 -45.43 10.91 -6.70
N ASP A 75 -45.33 11.67 -7.79
CA ASP A 75 -46.05 12.91 -8.00
C ASP A 75 -47.54 12.60 -7.77
N ALA A 76 -47.99 12.84 -6.54
CA ALA A 76 -49.37 13.08 -6.24
C ALA A 76 -49.68 14.47 -6.80
N GLU A 77 -50.05 14.47 -8.07
CA GLU A 77 -50.70 15.56 -8.78
C GLU A 77 -51.93 16.01 -7.97
N THR A 78 -51.74 17.03 -7.14
CA THR A 78 -52.85 17.81 -6.58
C THR A 78 -52.71 19.21 -7.14
N ASP A 79 -53.40 19.35 -8.26
CA ASP A 79 -54.03 20.54 -8.81
C ASP A 79 -54.40 21.54 -7.70
N ASP A 80 -53.81 22.75 -7.73
CA ASP A 80 -54.50 23.95 -7.30
C ASP A 80 -53.81 25.19 -7.89
N ALA A 81 -54.54 25.82 -8.79
CA ALA A 81 -54.31 27.15 -9.33
C ALA A 81 -54.49 28.22 -8.25
N ASP A 82 -53.58 29.20 -8.16
CA ASP A 82 -53.90 30.57 -8.56
C ASP A 82 -52.73 31.56 -8.33
N ALA A 83 -52.38 32.23 -9.43
CA ALA A 83 -52.17 33.68 -9.54
C ALA A 83 -50.92 34.38 -8.93
N PRO A 84 -50.52 35.55 -9.50
CA PRO A 84 -49.12 35.97 -9.65
C PRO A 84 -48.77 37.26 -8.90
N THR A 85 -47.49 37.53 -8.61
CA THR A 85 -46.95 38.91 -8.71
C THR A 85 -45.42 38.97 -8.83
N THR A 86 -44.99 39.93 -9.66
CA THR A 86 -43.68 40.51 -9.98
C THR A 86 -42.90 40.99 -8.73
N VAL A 87 -41.56 41.18 -8.72
CA VAL A 87 -40.78 42.30 -9.30
C VAL A 87 -39.25 42.05 -9.09
N PRO A 88 -38.36 42.51 -9.99
CA PRO A 88 -36.90 42.40 -9.87
C PRO A 88 -36.25 43.61 -9.16
N GLY A 89 -35.11 43.38 -8.49
CA GLY A 89 -34.26 44.46 -7.96
C GLY A 89 -32.76 44.11 -8.07
N PRO A 90 -31.94 44.90 -8.77
CA PRO A 90 -30.50 44.76 -8.79
C PRO A 90 -29.85 45.66 -7.73
N THR A 91 -28.80 45.19 -7.06
CA THR A 91 -27.94 46.06 -6.25
C THR A 91 -26.49 45.84 -6.63
N THR A 92 -25.91 46.91 -7.18
CA THR A 92 -24.51 47.14 -7.53
C THR A 92 -23.84 47.95 -6.42
N GLY A 93 -22.52 47.79 -6.25
CA GLY A 93 -21.63 48.63 -5.42
C GLY A 93 -21.36 48.00 -4.06
N GLU A 94 -20.15 47.99 -3.49
CA GLU A 94 -19.12 49.01 -3.53
C GLU A 94 -17.76 48.44 -3.07
N ALA A 95 -16.68 49.04 -3.55
CA ALA A 95 -15.30 48.64 -3.35
C ALA A 95 -14.59 49.45 -2.25
N ALA A 96 -13.74 48.77 -1.46
CA ALA A 96 -12.53 49.26 -0.73
C ALA A 96 -12.73 50.37 0.34
N PRO A 97 -11.82 50.60 1.34
CA PRO A 97 -10.36 50.40 1.35
C PRO A 97 -9.75 49.79 2.66
N PRO A 98 -8.41 49.66 2.77
CA PRO A 98 -7.72 49.08 3.93
C PRO A 98 -7.17 50.12 4.92
N THR A 99 -7.06 49.74 6.19
CA THR A 99 -6.32 50.44 7.28
C THR A 99 -5.83 49.32 8.22
N THR A 100 -4.55 48.94 8.29
CA THR A 100 -3.38 49.56 8.95
C THR A 100 -3.64 50.08 10.36
N THR A 101 -2.85 49.58 11.33
CA THR A 101 -2.35 50.14 12.62
C THR A 101 -2.28 48.97 13.62
N ASP A 102 -1.11 48.37 13.85
CA ASP A 102 -0.06 48.75 14.82
C ASP A 102 -0.42 48.50 16.30
N ASP A 103 0.64 48.10 17.02
CA ASP A 103 0.87 48.18 18.46
C ASP A 103 0.53 47.03 19.43
N ALA A 104 1.64 46.43 19.88
CA ALA A 104 2.11 46.45 21.26
C ALA A 104 1.47 45.51 22.30
N ALA A 105 2.29 44.52 22.66
CA ALA A 105 2.71 44.21 24.04
C ALA A 105 1.74 44.54 25.19
N ALA A 106 1.13 43.50 25.76
CA ALA A 106 0.94 43.40 27.22
C ALA A 106 0.70 41.94 27.62
N THR A 107 1.52 41.46 28.55
CA THR A 107 1.28 40.25 29.36
C THR A 107 0.50 40.65 30.65
N PRO A 108 0.18 39.71 31.55
CA PRO A 108 -1.11 39.08 31.84
C PRO A 108 -1.90 39.77 32.99
N PRO A 109 -3.03 39.20 33.47
CA PRO A 109 -2.94 38.49 34.75
C PRO A 109 -3.87 37.26 34.89
N ALA A 110 -3.72 36.62 36.04
CA ALA A 110 -4.22 35.31 36.42
C ALA A 110 -5.70 35.26 36.89
N THR A 111 -6.18 34.02 37.02
CA THR A 111 -7.15 33.52 38.03
C THR A 111 -8.64 33.85 37.83
N ALA A 112 -9.45 32.83 37.52
CA ALA A 112 -10.37 32.20 38.49
C ALA A 112 -11.31 31.17 37.82
N PRO A 113 -11.69 30.08 38.51
CA PRO A 113 -12.60 29.05 38.03
C PRO A 113 -14.07 29.44 38.28
N SER A 114 -14.95 29.22 37.32
CA SER A 114 -16.40 29.39 37.51
C SER A 114 -17.13 28.10 37.17
N LEU A 115 -17.51 27.39 38.24
CA LEU A 115 -18.62 26.46 38.29
C LEU A 115 -19.90 27.12 37.79
N MET A 116 -20.55 26.55 36.78
CA MET A 116 -22.02 26.52 36.71
C MET A 116 -22.46 25.21 36.05
N ALA A 117 -22.73 24.23 36.90
CA ALA A 117 -23.64 23.14 36.58
C ALA A 117 -25.06 23.73 36.51
N VAL A 118 -25.55 23.96 35.29
CA VAL A 118 -26.97 24.24 35.06
C VAL A 118 -27.68 22.89 34.98
N ALA A 119 -28.37 22.54 36.07
CA ALA A 119 -29.36 21.48 36.09
C ALA A 119 -30.55 21.91 35.22
N GLN A 120 -30.67 21.31 34.03
CA GLN A 120 -31.82 21.51 33.16
C GLN A 120 -32.91 20.51 33.55
N ALA A 121 -33.89 21.03 34.29
CA ALA A 121 -35.08 20.31 34.71
C ALA A 121 -36.15 20.32 33.61
N GLY A 122 -36.68 19.12 33.34
CA GLY A 122 -38.08 18.82 33.02
C GLY A 122 -38.86 19.77 32.11
N GLY A 123 -38.97 19.39 30.84
CA GLY A 123 -39.99 19.88 29.93
C GLY A 123 -40.62 18.71 29.17
N GLY A 124 -41.67 18.12 29.75
CA GLY A 124 -42.49 17.10 29.08
C GLY A 124 -43.34 17.74 28.00
N GLY A 125 -42.97 17.52 26.74
CA GLY A 125 -43.77 17.85 25.56
C GLY A 125 -44.00 16.57 24.76
N GLY A 126 -45.20 16.00 24.88
CA GLY A 126 -45.64 14.86 24.10
C GLY A 126 -45.81 15.23 22.63
N GLY A 127 -44.75 15.09 21.86
CA GLY A 127 -44.80 14.89 20.43
C GLY A 127 -44.45 13.43 20.17
N THR A 128 -45.34 12.68 19.52
CA THR A 128 -45.00 11.39 18.91
C THR A 128 -44.06 11.67 17.72
N ASN A 129 -42.83 12.05 18.02
CA ASN A 129 -41.74 11.82 17.09
C ASN A 129 -41.66 10.31 16.97
N ILE A 130 -41.90 9.81 15.77
CA ILE A 130 -41.45 8.49 15.40
C ILE A 130 -39.93 8.63 15.43
N ASP A 131 -39.35 8.42 16.61
CA ASP A 131 -37.93 8.12 16.79
C ASP A 131 -37.75 6.79 16.06
N ILE A 132 -37.57 6.90 14.74
CA ILE A 132 -36.89 5.87 13.98
C ILE A 132 -35.53 5.85 14.64
N ASP A 133 -35.32 4.90 15.55
CA ASP A 133 -34.02 4.50 16.08
C ASP A 133 -33.15 4.15 14.87
N ALA A 134 -32.61 5.19 14.23
CA ALA A 134 -31.63 5.14 13.16
C ALA A 134 -30.23 4.84 13.73
N SER A 135 -30.16 4.48 15.02
CA SER A 135 -29.13 3.64 15.60
C SER A 135 -29.54 2.17 15.51
N ALA A 136 -29.99 1.72 14.35
CA ALA A 136 -29.65 0.37 13.95
C ALA A 136 -28.12 0.36 13.90
N ASP A 137 -27.51 0.04 15.05
CA ASP A 137 -26.11 -0.31 15.16
C ASP A 137 -25.95 -1.47 14.18
N VAL A 138 -25.60 -1.12 12.94
CA VAL A 138 -25.24 -2.08 11.90
C VAL A 138 -24.03 -2.77 12.51
N GLU A 139 -24.30 -3.94 13.10
CA GLU A 139 -23.34 -4.80 13.75
C GLU A 139 -22.31 -5.14 12.69
N THR A 140 -21.26 -4.33 12.68
CA THR A 140 -20.31 -4.22 11.59
C THR A 140 -19.36 -5.38 11.79
N GLN A 141 -19.73 -6.49 11.15
CA GLN A 141 -19.18 -7.81 11.36
C GLN A 141 -17.63 -7.78 11.41
N PRO A 142 -16.99 -8.32 12.46
CA PRO A 142 -15.53 -8.34 12.63
C PRO A 142 -14.80 -9.17 11.55
N PHE A 143 -15.53 -9.91 10.73
CA PHE A 143 -15.03 -10.87 9.75
C PHE A 143 -14.11 -10.24 8.68
N THR A 144 -14.47 -9.07 8.14
CA THR A 144 -13.73 -8.39 7.05
C THR A 144 -12.30 -8.04 7.44
N THR A 145 -12.07 -7.71 8.71
CA THR A 145 -10.76 -7.30 9.23
C THR A 145 -9.78 -8.46 9.29
N THR A 146 -10.28 -9.60 9.77
CA THR A 146 -9.50 -10.81 9.98
C THR A 146 -9.12 -11.41 8.64
N VAL A 147 -10.07 -11.43 7.70
CA VAL A 147 -9.82 -11.89 6.33
C VAL A 147 -8.82 -10.97 5.63
N LEU A 148 -8.97 -9.64 5.71
CA LEU A 148 -8.05 -8.71 5.06
C LEU A 148 -6.64 -8.80 5.64
N ALA A 149 -6.51 -8.94 6.96
CA ALA A 149 -5.23 -9.18 7.62
C ALA A 149 -4.59 -10.48 7.14
N TRP A 150 -5.37 -11.57 7.04
CA TRP A 150 -4.90 -12.85 6.53
C TRP A 150 -4.46 -12.77 5.06
N VAL A 151 -5.23 -12.08 4.22
CA VAL A 151 -4.89 -11.86 2.81
C VAL A 151 -3.60 -11.06 2.66
N VAL A 152 -3.45 -9.94 3.37
CA VAL A 152 -2.23 -9.11 3.30
C VAL A 152 -1.02 -9.91 3.77
N ASN A 153 -1.12 -10.62 4.90
CA ASN A 153 -0.04 -11.47 5.40
C ASN A 153 0.30 -12.60 4.42
N SER A 154 -0.71 -13.20 3.78
CA SER A 154 -0.51 -14.23 2.76
C SER A 154 0.20 -13.70 1.52
N ILE A 155 -0.15 -12.49 1.06
CA ILE A 155 0.53 -11.84 -0.09
C ILE A 155 1.99 -11.56 0.24
N VAL A 156 2.29 -11.06 1.44
CA VAL A 156 3.68 -10.80 1.88
C VAL A 156 4.48 -12.10 1.93
N TYR A 157 3.91 -13.14 2.54
CA TYR A 157 4.55 -14.45 2.65
C TYR A 157 4.80 -15.09 1.29
N LEU A 158 3.77 -15.19 0.45
CA LEU A 158 3.87 -15.77 -0.89
C LEU A 158 4.81 -14.96 -1.79
N GLY A 159 4.72 -13.63 -1.77
CA GLY A 159 5.60 -12.75 -2.53
C GLY A 159 7.08 -12.98 -2.19
N THR A 160 7.38 -13.14 -0.90
CA THR A 160 8.74 -13.46 -0.43
C THR A 160 9.20 -14.82 -0.93
N ILE A 161 8.37 -15.87 -0.77
CA ILE A 161 8.70 -17.22 -1.23
C ILE A 161 8.92 -17.27 -2.74
N PHE A 162 8.01 -16.67 -3.52
CA PHE A 162 8.13 -16.65 -4.96
C PHE A 162 9.34 -15.87 -5.44
N SER A 163 9.74 -14.79 -4.75
CA SER A 163 10.97 -14.09 -5.04
C SER A 163 12.21 -14.97 -4.82
N ILE A 164 12.24 -15.75 -3.72
CA ILE A 164 13.33 -16.69 -3.44
C ILE A 164 13.33 -17.85 -4.45
N LEU A 165 12.17 -18.40 -4.79
CA LEU A 165 12.08 -19.46 -5.80
C LEU A 165 12.53 -18.97 -7.17
N MET A 166 12.13 -17.76 -7.57
CA MET A 166 12.60 -17.12 -8.80
C MET A 166 14.12 -16.94 -8.79
N ALA A 167 14.71 -16.61 -7.64
CA ALA A 167 16.15 -16.53 -7.46
C ALA A 167 16.85 -17.83 -7.78
N VAL A 168 16.37 -18.91 -7.16
CA VAL A 168 16.92 -20.25 -7.32
C VAL A 168 16.77 -20.74 -8.76
N VAL A 169 15.62 -20.48 -9.40
CA VAL A 169 15.38 -20.84 -10.81
C VAL A 169 16.35 -20.11 -11.73
N ILE A 170 16.56 -18.81 -11.55
CA ILE A 170 17.52 -18.04 -12.36
C ILE A 170 18.96 -18.54 -12.10
N LEU A 171 19.33 -18.79 -10.84
CA LEU A 171 20.63 -19.34 -10.49
C LEU A 171 20.87 -20.70 -11.17
N LEU A 172 19.85 -21.58 -11.17
CA LEU A 172 19.91 -22.89 -11.83
C LEU A 172 20.08 -22.77 -13.35
N ILE A 173 19.38 -21.83 -14.00
CA ILE A 173 19.56 -21.55 -15.43
C ILE A 173 20.98 -21.04 -15.70
N VAL A 174 21.50 -20.12 -14.87
CA VAL A 174 22.89 -19.63 -14.99
C VAL A 174 23.89 -20.77 -14.83
N LEU A 175 23.66 -21.68 -13.90
CA LEU A 175 24.55 -22.81 -13.63
C LEU A 175 24.56 -23.81 -14.79
N ILE A 176 23.40 -24.12 -15.37
CA ILE A 176 23.30 -24.96 -16.58
C ILE A 176 24.04 -24.29 -17.75
N MET A 177 23.90 -22.96 -17.92
CA MET A 177 24.62 -22.23 -18.96
C MET A 177 26.15 -22.22 -18.73
N LEU A 178 26.58 -22.17 -17.46
CA LEU A 178 27.99 -22.21 -17.11
C LEU A 178 28.61 -23.57 -17.42
N VAL A 179 27.91 -24.65 -17.06
CA VAL A 179 28.33 -26.05 -17.31
C VAL A 179 28.35 -26.36 -18.80
N GLY A 180 27.40 -25.81 -19.56
CA GLY A 180 27.35 -25.97 -21.02
C GLY A 180 28.44 -25.22 -21.79
N ARG A 181 29.33 -24.49 -21.10
CA ARG A 181 30.43 -23.70 -21.70
C ARG A 181 29.94 -22.72 -22.77
N PHE A 182 28.76 -22.14 -22.57
CA PHE A 182 28.20 -21.17 -23.52
C PHE A 182 28.97 -19.84 -23.43
N GLU A 183 29.62 -19.45 -24.52
CA GLU A 183 30.24 -18.13 -24.69
C GLU A 183 29.14 -17.08 -24.72
N GLY A 184 28.83 -16.48 -23.57
CA GLY A 184 27.70 -15.54 -23.44
C GLY A 184 27.15 -15.39 -22.02
N THR A 185 27.98 -15.59 -20.99
CA THR A 185 27.52 -15.57 -19.59
C THR A 185 27.28 -14.17 -19.04
N ALA A 186 27.86 -13.13 -19.65
CA ALA A 186 27.80 -11.75 -19.14
C ALA A 186 26.35 -11.17 -19.02
N PRO A 187 25.42 -11.38 -19.99
CA PRO A 187 24.04 -10.98 -19.81
C PRO A 187 23.32 -11.74 -18.69
N SER A 188 23.65 -13.03 -18.51
CA SER A 188 23.03 -13.90 -17.51
C SER A 188 23.49 -13.56 -16.08
N THR A 189 24.78 -13.24 -15.89
CA THR A 189 25.29 -12.77 -14.59
C THR A 189 24.68 -11.43 -14.20
N SER A 190 24.53 -10.50 -15.16
CA SER A 190 23.85 -9.23 -14.91
C SER A 190 22.38 -9.45 -14.48
N ALA A 191 21.64 -10.32 -15.18
CA ALA A 191 20.26 -10.64 -14.81
C ALA A 191 20.16 -11.27 -13.41
N PHE A 192 21.13 -12.10 -13.03
CA PHE A 192 21.23 -12.66 -11.68
C PHE A 192 21.47 -11.57 -10.63
N VAL A 193 22.38 -10.60 -10.87
CA VAL A 193 22.62 -9.49 -9.94
C VAL A 193 21.35 -8.64 -9.73
N TRP A 194 20.62 -8.33 -10.81
CA TRP A 194 19.35 -7.61 -10.71
C TRP A 194 18.27 -8.40 -9.98
N MET A 195 18.25 -9.72 -10.15
CA MET A 195 17.39 -10.60 -9.36
C MET A 195 17.79 -10.54 -7.88
N ALA A 196 19.08 -10.63 -7.56
CA ALA A 196 19.54 -10.64 -6.17
C ALA A 196 19.18 -9.32 -5.48
N LEU A 197 19.31 -8.21 -6.20
CA LEU A 197 18.83 -6.89 -5.78
C LEU A 197 17.31 -6.89 -5.57
N LEU A 198 16.52 -7.48 -6.47
CA LEU A 198 15.07 -7.58 -6.31
C LEU A 198 14.67 -8.44 -5.11
N ALA A 199 15.33 -9.58 -4.90
CA ALA A 199 15.10 -10.44 -3.74
C ALA A 199 15.46 -9.72 -2.44
N LEU A 200 16.55 -8.96 -2.43
CA LEU A 200 16.93 -8.09 -1.33
C LEU A 200 15.87 -7.00 -1.08
N LEU A 201 15.32 -6.40 -2.14
CA LEU A 201 14.32 -5.33 -2.06
C LEU A 201 12.94 -5.84 -1.57
N LEU A 202 12.53 -7.04 -2.00
CA LEU A 202 11.31 -7.71 -1.56
C LEU A 202 11.45 -8.35 -0.18
N PHE A 203 12.67 -8.60 0.28
CA PHE A 203 12.90 -9.21 1.57
C PHE A 203 12.23 -8.36 2.67
N PRO A 204 11.39 -8.96 3.53
CA PRO A 204 10.69 -8.23 4.57
C PRO A 204 11.65 -7.88 5.71
N TRP A 205 12.53 -6.89 5.51
CA TRP A 205 13.50 -6.38 6.50
C TRP A 205 12.84 -6.05 7.85
N GLN A 206 11.57 -5.70 7.82
CA GLN A 206 10.73 -5.43 8.98
C GLN A 206 10.61 -6.62 9.94
N LEU A 207 10.62 -7.87 9.44
CA LEU A 207 10.58 -9.06 10.27
C LEU A 207 11.90 -9.31 11.01
N CYS A 208 13.03 -8.90 10.43
CA CYS A 208 14.35 -9.13 11.02
C CYS A 208 14.78 -8.01 11.98
N TYR A 209 14.40 -6.76 11.68
CA TYR A 209 14.89 -5.58 12.40
C TYR A 209 13.78 -4.78 13.10
N GLY A 210 12.52 -5.17 12.93
CA GLY A 210 11.45 -4.58 13.70
C GLY A 210 11.69 -4.89 15.17
N PRO A 211 11.68 -3.90 16.10
CA PRO A 211 11.55 -4.24 17.50
C PRO A 211 10.30 -5.10 17.59
N GLU A 212 10.47 -6.36 18.02
CA GLU A 212 9.35 -7.18 18.47
C GLU A 212 8.61 -6.27 19.43
N THR A 213 7.47 -5.76 19.00
CA THR A 213 6.54 -5.11 19.89
C THR A 213 6.09 -6.22 20.80
N ALA A 214 6.86 -6.44 21.86
CA ALA A 214 6.77 -7.59 22.74
C ALA A 214 5.29 -7.74 23.10
N PRO A 215 4.59 -8.77 22.61
CA PRO A 215 3.17 -8.92 22.88
C PRO A 215 2.89 -9.32 24.36
N ALA A 216 3.89 -9.22 25.24
CA ALA A 216 3.83 -9.76 26.60
C ALA A 216 3.63 -8.72 27.72
N ALA A 217 3.86 -7.42 27.49
CA ALA A 217 3.72 -6.42 28.56
C ALA A 217 2.28 -5.90 28.74
N ALA A 218 1.39 -6.09 27.75
CA ALA A 218 -0.02 -5.67 27.83
C ALA A 218 -0.98 -6.80 28.24
N ALA A 219 -0.56 -8.07 28.14
CA ALA A 219 -1.36 -9.23 28.57
C ALA A 219 -1.03 -9.70 30.00
N ALA A 220 0.12 -9.34 30.55
CA ALA A 220 0.41 -9.47 31.99
C ALA A 220 -0.13 -8.23 32.71
N GLY A 221 -1.44 -8.22 32.96
CA GLY A 221 -2.12 -7.08 33.60
C GLY A 221 -1.53 -6.71 34.96
N THR A 222 -1.45 -5.42 35.27
CA THR A 222 -1.57 -4.93 36.64
C THR A 222 -2.09 -3.50 36.58
N THR A 223 -3.32 -3.34 37.03
CA THR A 223 -3.83 -2.13 37.68
C THR A 223 -2.82 -1.67 38.74
N THR A 224 -1.87 -0.81 38.38
CA THR A 224 -1.18 0.01 39.37
C THR A 224 -1.28 1.45 38.94
N SER A 225 -2.36 2.06 39.39
CA SER A 225 -2.50 3.49 39.61
C SER A 225 -1.28 4.00 40.40
N ALA A 226 -0.27 4.49 39.70
CA ALA A 226 0.81 5.28 40.27
C ALA A 226 0.79 6.63 39.56
N THR A 227 0.10 7.55 40.22
CA THR A 227 0.11 8.99 40.04
C THR A 227 1.55 9.50 40.00
N ALA A 228 2.13 9.60 38.82
CA ALA A 228 3.38 10.34 38.60
C ALA A 228 3.03 11.58 37.76
N ALA A 229 2.58 12.61 38.46
CA ALA A 229 2.49 13.97 37.97
C ALA A 229 3.92 14.50 37.75
N GLY A 230 4.47 14.21 36.57
CA GLY A 230 5.76 14.72 36.12
C GLY A 230 5.68 14.91 34.62
N GLY A 231 5.19 16.08 34.20
CA GLY A 231 5.08 16.46 32.80
C GLY A 231 6.45 16.59 32.16
N SER A 232 7.01 15.47 31.70
CA SER A 232 8.03 15.52 30.67
C SER A 232 7.33 15.87 29.36
N SER A 233 7.40 17.13 28.98
CA SER A 233 7.28 17.57 27.59
C SER A 233 8.46 16.99 26.80
N ALA A 234 8.52 15.66 26.72
CA ALA A 234 9.36 14.94 25.78
C ALA A 234 8.85 15.39 24.42
N SER A 235 9.64 16.27 23.83
CA SER A 235 9.37 17.01 22.62
C SER A 235 8.67 16.12 21.59
N ALA A 236 7.49 16.52 21.12
CA ALA A 236 6.80 15.84 20.03
C ALA A 236 7.69 15.70 18.76
N TYR A 237 8.79 16.47 18.68
CA TYR A 237 9.82 16.32 17.66
C TYR A 237 10.75 15.11 17.84
N ASP A 238 10.97 14.63 19.07
CA ASP A 238 11.87 13.48 19.34
C ASP A 238 11.18 12.14 19.03
N ALA A 239 9.85 12.07 19.22
CA ALA A 239 9.05 10.92 18.80
C ALA A 239 8.98 10.76 17.26
N GLY A 240 9.26 11.82 16.50
CA GLY A 240 9.17 11.81 15.03
C GLY A 240 10.39 11.22 14.32
N MET A 241 11.59 11.27 14.91
CA MET A 241 12.81 10.73 14.28
C MET A 241 13.10 9.26 14.65
N ALA A 242 12.58 8.77 15.77
CA ALA A 242 12.99 7.48 16.33
C ALA A 242 12.36 6.24 15.64
N ASP A 243 11.33 6.38 14.79
CA ASP A 243 10.67 5.23 14.14
C ASP A 243 10.92 5.17 12.63
N PHE A 244 12.10 5.63 12.17
CA PHE A 244 12.50 5.39 10.78
C PHE A 244 12.90 3.93 10.59
N ARG A 245 11.94 3.09 10.18
CA ARG A 245 12.20 1.68 9.86
C ARG A 245 12.69 1.52 8.42
N VAL A 246 13.75 0.72 8.26
CA VAL A 246 14.38 0.44 6.95
C VAL A 246 13.31 0.05 5.91
N PRO A 247 13.25 0.74 4.76
CA PRO A 247 12.20 0.53 3.78
C PRO A 247 12.29 -0.87 3.14
N GLY A 248 11.25 -1.68 3.37
CA GLY A 248 10.97 -2.86 2.57
C GLY A 248 9.83 -2.57 1.60
N VAL A 249 9.78 -3.27 0.46
CA VAL A 249 8.71 -3.11 -0.53
C VAL A 249 7.37 -3.62 -0.02
N LEU A 250 7.42 -4.76 0.70
CA LEU A 250 6.23 -5.41 1.23
C LEU A 250 5.90 -4.81 2.60
N TYR A 251 4.71 -4.26 2.74
CA TYR A 251 4.21 -3.74 4.01
C TYR A 251 3.33 -4.78 4.72
N THR A 252 3.35 -4.75 6.04
CA THR A 252 2.54 -5.66 6.87
C THR A 252 1.16 -5.07 7.15
N TRP A 253 0.20 -5.91 7.57
CA TRP A 253 -1.14 -5.43 7.95
C TRP A 253 -1.10 -4.38 9.08
N GLY A 254 -0.27 -4.62 10.10
CA GLY A 254 -0.15 -3.71 11.24
C GLY A 254 0.44 -2.34 10.86
N GLU A 255 1.27 -2.30 9.83
CA GLU A 255 1.81 -1.06 9.28
C GLU A 255 0.78 -0.34 8.41
N LEU A 256 0.08 -1.06 7.54
CA LEU A 256 -1.01 -0.49 6.74
C LEU A 256 -2.05 0.19 7.63
N ARG A 257 -2.48 -0.46 8.72
CA ARG A 257 -3.47 0.11 9.64
C ARG A 257 -2.98 1.38 10.36
N ARG A 258 -1.70 1.41 10.76
CA ARG A 258 -1.12 2.54 11.50
C ARG A 258 -0.84 3.74 10.59
N ASP A 259 -0.41 3.47 9.37
CA ASP A 259 0.19 4.48 8.50
C ASP A 259 -0.62 4.78 7.24
N VAL A 260 -1.83 4.25 7.08
CA VAL A 260 -2.68 4.59 5.92
C VAL A 260 -3.24 6.01 6.02
N LYS A 261 -3.57 6.49 7.23
CA LYS A 261 -4.06 7.86 7.49
C LYS A 261 -2.93 8.67 8.10
N PHE A 262 -2.14 9.32 7.26
CA PHE A 262 -1.13 10.26 7.71
C PHE A 262 -1.55 11.71 7.43
N PRO A 263 -1.25 12.63 8.37
CA PRO A 263 -1.55 14.04 8.21
C PRO A 263 -0.78 14.59 7.01
N THR A 264 -1.48 15.35 6.17
CA THR A 264 -0.91 16.04 5.00
C THR A 264 -0.17 17.32 5.36
N ASP A 265 -0.28 17.75 6.62
CA ASP A 265 0.23 19.03 7.12
C ASP A 265 1.77 19.09 7.09
N GLN A 266 2.43 17.92 7.12
CA GLN A 266 3.87 17.80 7.02
C GLN A 266 4.25 17.06 5.74
N LEU A 267 4.52 17.82 4.68
CA LEU A 267 4.83 17.31 3.35
C LEU A 267 5.99 16.30 3.36
N GLN A 268 7.02 16.51 4.19
CA GLN A 268 8.14 15.57 4.32
C GLN A 268 7.70 14.17 4.78
N ASN A 269 6.88 14.10 5.84
CA ASN A 269 6.34 12.84 6.35
C ASN A 269 5.37 12.21 5.36
N ALA A 270 4.55 13.02 4.69
CA ALA A 270 3.67 12.54 3.63
C ALA A 270 4.45 11.92 2.46
N VAL A 271 5.50 12.58 1.98
CA VAL A 271 6.35 12.09 0.89
C VAL A 271 7.07 10.81 1.29
N LEU A 272 7.60 10.72 2.50
CA LEU A 272 8.25 9.51 3.00
C LEU A 272 7.26 8.32 3.03
N LYS A 273 6.05 8.52 3.55
CA LYS A 273 5.01 7.48 3.58
C LYS A 273 4.54 7.10 2.17
N TRP A 274 4.31 8.07 1.28
CA TRP A 274 3.96 7.78 -0.12
C TRP A 274 5.08 7.02 -0.85
N SER A 275 6.32 7.43 -0.68
CA SER A 275 7.48 6.74 -1.26
C SER A 275 7.57 5.30 -0.76
N ARG A 276 7.16 5.06 0.49
CA ARG A 276 7.14 3.73 1.09
C ARG A 276 6.08 2.83 0.46
N PHE A 277 4.83 3.26 0.47
CA PHE A 277 3.70 2.43 0.05
C PHE A 277 3.52 2.32 -1.46
N VAL A 278 4.00 3.32 -2.22
CA VAL A 278 3.82 3.36 -3.67
C VAL A 278 5.16 3.41 -4.39
N GLY A 279 6.09 4.23 -3.91
CA GLY A 279 7.41 4.39 -4.54
C GLY A 279 8.19 3.07 -4.63
N PHE A 280 8.44 2.38 -3.51
CA PHE A 280 9.22 1.14 -3.53
C PHE A 280 8.54 0.01 -4.32
N PRO A 281 7.22 -0.24 -4.22
CA PRO A 281 6.54 -1.20 -5.10
C PRO A 281 6.67 -0.85 -6.59
N VAL A 282 6.58 0.42 -6.97
CA VAL A 282 6.79 0.84 -8.36
C VAL A 282 8.24 0.62 -8.80
N VAL A 283 9.21 0.93 -7.96
CA VAL A 283 10.64 0.63 -8.23
C VAL A 283 10.84 -0.89 -8.38
N ALA A 284 10.24 -1.69 -7.50
CA ALA A 284 10.30 -3.15 -7.57
C ALA A 284 9.70 -3.68 -8.87
N LEU A 285 8.57 -3.14 -9.33
CA LEU A 285 7.97 -3.45 -10.63
C LEU A 285 8.93 -3.11 -11.77
N LEU A 286 9.55 -1.92 -11.74
CA LEU A 286 10.52 -1.50 -12.76
C LEU A 286 11.71 -2.47 -12.82
N VAL A 287 12.29 -2.81 -11.67
CA VAL A 287 13.38 -3.79 -11.57
C VAL A 287 12.91 -5.15 -12.10
N LEU A 288 11.70 -5.59 -11.77
CA LEU A 288 11.13 -6.84 -12.25
C LEU A 288 11.02 -6.87 -13.79
N PHE A 289 10.60 -5.77 -14.41
CA PHE A 289 10.56 -5.63 -15.87
C PHE A 289 11.97 -5.62 -16.49
N ILE A 290 12.95 -4.96 -15.86
CA ILE A 290 14.35 -5.00 -16.29
C ILE A 290 14.86 -6.45 -16.29
N VAL A 291 14.61 -7.20 -15.21
CA VAL A 291 15.00 -8.61 -15.07
C VAL A 291 14.39 -9.46 -16.20
N GLN A 292 13.11 -9.27 -16.54
CA GLN A 292 12.50 -9.98 -17.67
C GLN A 292 13.13 -9.63 -19.01
N SER A 293 13.32 -8.34 -19.29
CA SER A 293 13.88 -7.90 -20.56
C SER A 293 15.30 -8.42 -20.77
N ARG A 294 16.09 -8.54 -19.70
CA ARG A 294 17.47 -9.05 -19.75
C ARG A 294 17.50 -10.58 -19.83
N SER A 295 16.69 -11.26 -19.02
CA SER A 295 16.61 -12.72 -19.03
C SER A 295 16.10 -13.26 -20.36
N GLY A 296 15.13 -12.59 -21.01
CA GLY A 296 14.64 -12.99 -22.33
C GLY A 296 15.71 -12.90 -23.43
N ARG A 297 16.57 -11.88 -23.37
CA ARG A 297 17.67 -11.70 -24.33
C ARG A 297 18.73 -12.81 -24.21
N ALA A 298 19.14 -13.13 -22.98
CA ALA A 298 20.14 -14.17 -22.74
C ALA A 298 19.75 -15.52 -23.35
N VAL A 299 18.48 -15.90 -23.27
CA VAL A 299 18.01 -17.18 -23.80
C VAL A 299 17.93 -17.18 -25.33
N LYS A 300 17.56 -16.06 -25.96
CA LYS A 300 17.55 -15.94 -27.43
C LYS A 300 18.95 -16.08 -28.02
N VAL A 301 19.96 -15.52 -27.35
CA VAL A 301 21.38 -15.66 -27.74
C VAL A 301 21.82 -17.12 -27.57
N ALA A 302 21.48 -17.78 -26.46
CA ALA A 302 21.86 -19.18 -26.22
C ALA A 302 21.24 -20.17 -27.23
N LEU A 303 20.11 -19.82 -27.85
CA LEU A 303 19.48 -20.63 -28.90
C LEU A 303 20.00 -20.33 -30.30
N GLY A 304 20.89 -19.35 -30.47
CA GLY A 304 21.33 -18.89 -31.79
C GLY A 304 20.21 -18.22 -32.61
N GLU A 305 19.09 -17.85 -31.98
CA GLU A 305 17.97 -17.15 -32.63
C GLU A 305 18.23 -15.65 -32.77
N ALA A 306 19.08 -15.10 -31.90
CA ALA A 306 19.59 -13.76 -32.09
C ALA A 306 20.72 -13.87 -33.10
N ASP A 307 20.44 -13.55 -34.37
CA ASP A 307 21.48 -13.10 -35.28
C ASP A 307 22.26 -12.04 -34.53
N VAL A 308 23.49 -12.37 -34.17
CA VAL A 308 24.42 -11.40 -33.64
C VAL A 308 24.68 -10.48 -34.83
N HIS A 309 23.81 -9.48 -35.01
CA HIS A 309 24.23 -8.24 -35.60
C HIS A 309 25.29 -7.73 -34.63
N VAL A 310 26.51 -8.22 -34.85
CA VAL A 310 27.71 -7.49 -34.51
C VAL A 310 27.49 -6.23 -35.33
N ASP A 311 26.95 -5.20 -34.68
CA ASP A 311 27.23 -3.84 -35.07
C ASP A 311 28.75 -3.79 -35.02
N VAL A 312 29.37 -4.14 -36.15
CA VAL A 312 30.72 -3.76 -36.49
C VAL A 312 30.58 -2.26 -36.60
N ALA A 313 30.57 -1.61 -35.44
CA ALA A 313 30.78 -0.20 -35.29
C ALA A 313 32.01 0.05 -36.13
N THR A 314 31.74 0.62 -37.28
CA THR A 314 32.70 0.92 -38.32
C THR A 314 33.45 2.10 -37.74
N ASP A 315 34.40 1.80 -36.84
CA ASP A 315 35.40 2.77 -36.40
C ASP A 315 36.23 3.07 -37.64
N VAL A 316 35.79 4.11 -38.35
CA VAL A 316 36.53 4.88 -39.34
C VAL A 316 37.17 6.06 -38.64
#